data_AF-A0A665WAB7-F1
#
_entry.id   AF-A0A665WAB7-F1
#
_cell.length_a   1.000
_cell.length_b   1.000
_cell.length_c   1.000
_cell.angle_alpha   90.00
_cell.angle_beta   90.00
_cell.angle_gamma   90.00
#
_symmetry.space_group_name_H-M   'P 1'
#
loop_
_entity.id
_entity.type
_entity.pdbx_description
1 polymer ?
#
loop_
_entity_poly.entity_id
_entity_poly.type
_entity_poly.pdbx_seq_one_letter_code
_entity_poly.pdbx_strand_id
1 'polypeptide(L)' 'MASMASQNTVPSDLYKCVYSFLVDNKFTKAAQQFLKQTKVTQQDENEESLVNIYNFWVK' A
#
# COMPACT_ATOMS: atom_id res chain seq x y z
N MET A 1 -8.60 18.47 10.66
CA MET A 1 -9.09 17.98 9.36
C MET A 1 -8.47 16.61 9.09
N ALA A 2 -8.90 15.55 9.78
CA ALA A 2 -8.36 14.21 9.58
C ALA A 2 -9.54 13.23 9.51
N SER A 3 -10.21 13.22 8.37
CA SER A 3 -11.35 12.33 8.10
C SER A 3 -11.10 11.67 6.77
N MET A 4 -10.39 10.54 6.74
CA MET A 4 -10.47 9.60 5.60
C MET A 4 -9.81 8.22 5.80
N ALA A 5 -9.34 7.84 6.99
CA ALA A 5 -8.74 6.51 7.20
C ALA A 5 -9.75 5.41 7.57
N SER A 6 -11.02 5.72 7.80
CA SER A 6 -11.94 4.81 8.53
C SER A 6 -13.23 4.44 7.81
N GLN A 7 -13.38 4.68 6.50
CA GLN A 7 -14.68 4.45 5.85
C GLN A 7 -14.70 3.45 4.71
N ASN A 8 -13.64 3.23 3.94
CA ASN A 8 -13.72 2.25 2.86
C ASN A 8 -12.35 1.97 2.23
N THR A 9 -11.38 1.47 3.00
CA THR A 9 -10.11 1.02 2.40
C THR A 9 -10.45 -0.13 1.45
N VAL A 10 -10.51 0.17 0.15
CA VAL A 10 -10.79 -0.85 -0.85
C VAL A 10 -9.49 -1.59 -1.17
N PRO A 11 -9.57 -2.85 -1.64
CA PRO A 11 -8.36 -3.63 -1.94
C PRO A 11 -7.35 -2.92 -2.85
N SER A 12 -7.80 -2.01 -3.71
CA SER A 12 -6.94 -1.19 -4.56
C SER A 12 -6.13 -0.12 -3.83
N ASP A 13 -6.60 0.41 -2.70
CA ASP A 13 -5.85 1.40 -1.90
C ASP A 13 -4.60 0.76 -1.26
N LEU A 14 -4.70 -0.55 -0.96
CA LEU A 14 -3.57 -1.32 -0.46
C LEU A 14 -2.47 -1.51 -1.49
N TYR A 15 -2.75 -1.39 -2.79
CA TYR A 15 -1.75 -1.68 -3.83
C TYR A 15 -0.54 -0.75 -3.74
N LYS A 16 -0.74 0.52 -3.39
CA LYS A 16 0.38 1.46 -3.21
C LYS A 16 1.24 1.03 -2.02
N CYS A 17 0.59 0.66 -0.93
CA CYS A 17 1.19 0.16 0.30
C CYS A 17 1.98 -1.14 0.09
N VAL A 18 1.41 -2.08 -0.68
CA VAL A 18 2.07 -3.33 -1.05
C VAL A 18 3.26 -3.07 -1.97
N TYR A 19 3.13 -2.20 -2.97
CA TYR A 19 4.24 -1.86 -3.86
C TYR A 19 5.41 -1.22 -3.11
N SER A 20 5.15 -0.22 -2.26
CA SER A 20 6.19 0.38 -1.40
C SER A 20 6.85 -0.65 -0.51
N PHE A 21 6.06 -1.53 0.13
CA PHE A 21 6.62 -2.61 0.94
C PHE A 21 7.55 -3.52 0.14
N LEU A 22 7.19 -3.86 -1.10
CA LEU A 22 8.04 -4.67 -1.98
C LEU A 22 9.34 -3.93 -2.36
N VAL A 23 9.29 -2.63 -2.60
CA VAL A 23 10.47 -1.81 -2.92
C VAL A 23 11.39 -1.67 -1.71
N ASP A 24 10.83 -1.32 -0.54
CA ASP A 24 11.56 -1.11 0.71
C ASP A 24 12.30 -2.38 1.16
N ASN A 25 11.68 -3.54 0.99
CA ASN A 25 12.27 -4.84 1.32
C ASN A 25 13.18 -5.40 0.20
N LYS A 26 13.47 -4.62 -0.84
CA LYS A 26 14.29 -5.01 -2.00
C LYS A 26 13.74 -6.20 -2.79
N PHE A 27 12.43 -6.46 -2.73
CA PHE A 27 11.73 -7.43 -3.57
C PHE A 27 11.48 -6.87 -4.99
N THR A 28 12.54 -6.41 -5.66
CA THR A 28 12.47 -5.71 -6.94
C THR A 28 11.76 -6.49 -8.05
N LYS A 29 11.97 -7.82 -8.13
CA LYS A 29 11.25 -8.68 -9.09
C LYS A 29 9.74 -8.71 -8.84
N ALA A 30 9.34 -8.87 -7.57
CA ALA A 30 7.95 -8.88 -7.18
C ALA A 30 7.32 -7.50 -7.36
N ALA A 31 8.01 -6.42 -6.98
CA ALA A 31 7.58 -5.04 -7.19
C ALA A 31 7.31 -4.77 -8.68
N GLN A 32 8.20 -5.19 -9.57
CA GLN A 32 8.01 -5.03 -11.02
C GLN A 32 6.82 -5.83 -11.57
N GLN A 33 6.63 -7.08 -11.12
CA GLN A 33 5.48 -7.87 -11.52
C GLN A 33 4.17 -7.31 -10.98
N PHE A 34 4.18 -6.86 -9.73
CA PHE A 34 3.06 -6.22 -9.07
C PHE A 34 2.65 -4.95 -9.81
N LEU A 35 3.61 -4.07 -10.11
CA LEU A 35 3.41 -2.84 -10.88
C LEU A 35 2.77 -3.09 -12.25
N LYS A 36 3.21 -4.14 -12.96
CA LYS A 36 2.65 -4.50 -14.28
C LYS A 36 1.19 -4.93 -14.21
N GLN A 37 0.78 -5.60 -13.13
CA GLN A 37 -0.59 -6.10 -12.97
C GLN A 37 -1.52 -5.03 -12.40
N THR A 38 -1.06 -4.23 -11.45
CA THR A 38 -1.90 -3.27 -10.71
C THR A 38 -1.87 -1.86 -11.30
N LYS A 39 -0.87 -1.53 -12.15
CA LYS A 39 -0.61 -0.18 -12.68
C LYS A 39 -0.56 0.89 -11.58
N VAL A 40 -0.11 0.48 -10.40
CA VAL A 40 -0.08 1.33 -9.22
C VAL A 40 0.99 2.41 -9.35
N THR A 41 0.68 3.65 -8.99
CA THR A 41 1.68 4.72 -8.92
C THR A 41 2.43 4.64 -7.59
N GLN A 42 3.66 5.18 -7.57
CA GLN A 42 4.47 5.26 -6.35
C GLN A 42 3.67 5.89 -5.20
N GLN A 43 3.74 5.29 -4.01
CA GLN A 43 3.03 5.77 -2.84
C GLN A 43 3.52 7.16 -2.45
N ASP A 44 2.59 8.03 -2.05
CA ASP A 44 2.93 9.34 -1.51
C ASP A 44 3.50 9.17 -0.08
N GLU A 45 4.49 9.98 0.29
CA GLU A 45 5.17 9.87 1.59
C GLU A 45 4.22 10.12 2.79
N ASN A 46 3.04 10.71 2.51
CA ASN A 46 1.98 10.96 3.47
C ASN A 46 0.94 9.84 3.60
N GLU A 47 1.00 8.79 2.78
CA GLU A 47 0.03 7.67 2.83
C GLU A 47 0.42 6.64 3.90
N GLU A 48 -0.58 6.02 4.54
CA GLU A 48 -0.36 5.04 5.61
C GLU A 48 0.45 3.81 5.13
N SER A 49 1.32 3.29 6.01
CA SER A 49 2.08 2.06 5.71
C SER A 49 1.18 0.84 5.74
N LEU A 50 1.47 -0.14 4.87
CA LEU A 50 0.80 -1.45 4.84
C LEU A 50 0.73 -2.10 6.23
N VAL A 51 1.78 -1.93 7.03
CA VAL A 51 1.88 -2.48 8.39
C VAL A 51 0.86 -1.82 9.33
N ASN A 52 0.63 -0.52 9.21
CA ASN A 52 -0.35 0.19 10.03
C ASN A 52 -1.76 -0.24 9.68
N ILE A 53 -2.06 -0.37 8.37
CA ILE A 53 -3.35 -0.84 7.89
C ILE A 53 -3.61 -2.29 8.33
N TYR A 54 -2.59 -3.17 8.23
CA TYR A 54 -2.68 -4.55 8.71
C TYR A 54 -2.96 -4.61 10.22
N ASN A 55 -2.23 -3.83 11.03
CA ASN A 55 -2.45 -3.76 12.47
C ASN A 55 -3.85 -3.23 12.83
N PHE A 56 -4.44 -2.38 12.00
CA PHE A 56 -5.81 -1.89 12.19
C PHE A 56 -6.85 -2.99 11.91
N TRP A 57 -6.67 -3.81 10.87
CA TRP A 57 -7.59 -4.90 10.53
C TRP A 57 -7.51 -6.12 11.44
N VAL A 58 -6.32 -6.40 11.99
CA VAL A 58 -6.10 -7.56 12.87
C VAL A 58 -6.62 -7.32 14.29
N LYS A 59 -6.97 -6.08 14.64
CA LYS A 59 -7.38 -5.69 15.99
C LYS A 59 -8.88 -5.80 16.24
#